data_AF-A0A9Q1CKY4-F1
#
_entry.id   AF-A0A9Q1CKY4-F1
#
_cell.length_a   1.000
_cell.length_b   1.000
_cell.length_c   1.000
_cell.angle_alpha   90.00
_cell.angle_beta   90.00
_cell.angle_gamma   90.00
#
_symmetry.space_group_name_H-M   'P 1'
#
loop_
_entity.id
_entity.type
_entity.pdbx_description
1 polymer ?
#
loop_
_entity_poly.entity_id
_entity_poly.type
_entity_poly.pdbx_seq_one_letter_code
_entity_poly.pdbx_strand_id
1 'polypeptide(L)'
;MVLAVISSNFIQADNNLEDLFKQSLNYDFPERSVDDRREWSWEDRQFMEIMDSSCKKVDGHYQVNLPLRDQDVKLPNNKHMAEKRLTNWKGRLSLMLIMLHSWRM
;
A
#
# COMPACT_ATOMS: atom_id res chain seq x y z
N MET A 1 7.70 62.50 23.75
CA MET A 1 7.31 61.09 23.97
C MET A 1 6.00 60.88 23.20
N VAL A 2 6.06 60.30 22.00
CA VAL A 2 4.87 60.10 21.15
C VAL A 2 4.49 58.62 21.26
N LEU A 3 3.33 58.35 21.87
CA LEU A 3 2.84 57.00 22.07
C LEU A 3 2.40 56.43 20.71
N ALA A 4 3.08 55.40 20.23
CA ALA A 4 2.63 54.64 19.07
C ALA A 4 1.37 53.88 19.48
N VAL A 5 0.23 54.27 18.91
CA VAL A 5 -1.03 53.51 19.05
C VAL A 5 -0.84 52.20 18.31
N ILE A 6 -0.69 51.11 19.05
CA ILE A 6 -0.70 49.76 18.49
C ILE A 6 -2.16 49.43 18.15
N SER A 7 -2.57 49.81 16.94
CA SER A 7 -3.83 49.36 16.36
C SER A 7 -3.63 47.93 15.85
N SER A 8 -4.29 46.98 16.50
CA SER A 8 -4.40 45.61 15.98
C SER A 8 -5.64 45.55 15.08
N ASN A 9 -5.44 45.56 13.77
CA ASN A 9 -6.51 45.33 12.82
C ASN A 9 -6.73 43.82 12.70
N PHE A 10 -7.92 43.34 13.05
CA PHE A 10 -8.29 41.95 12.78
C PHE A 10 -8.50 41.82 11.28
N ILE A 11 -7.46 41.34 10.58
CA ILE A 11 -7.54 41.01 9.17
C ILE A 11 -8.36 39.74 9.09
N GLN A 12 -9.61 39.88 8.66
CA GLN A 12 -10.42 38.73 8.25
C GLN A 12 -9.58 37.97 7.22
N ALA A 13 -9.28 36.69 7.48
CA ALA A 13 -8.50 35.85 6.59
C ALA A 13 -9.24 35.77 5.24
N ASP A 14 -8.88 36.68 4.34
CA ASP A 14 -9.37 36.71 2.98
C ASP A 14 -8.77 35.50 2.27
N ASN A 15 -9.57 34.79 1.47
CA ASN A 15 -9.11 33.66 0.67
C ASN A 15 -7.88 34.05 -0.18
N ASN A 16 -7.77 35.34 -0.49
CA ASN A 16 -6.62 35.97 -1.15
C ASN A 16 -5.28 35.73 -0.43
N LEU A 17 -5.23 35.77 0.91
CA LEU A 17 -3.98 35.60 1.67
C LEU A 17 -3.51 34.14 1.62
N GLU A 18 -4.43 33.19 1.70
CA GLU A 18 -4.14 31.76 1.51
C GLU A 18 -3.64 31.48 0.09
N ASP A 19 -4.24 32.11 -0.91
CA ASP A 19 -3.83 31.96 -2.31
C ASP A 19 -2.45 32.57 -2.57
N LEU A 20 -2.15 33.74 -2.01
CA LEU A 20 -0.83 34.36 -2.07
C LEU A 20 0.23 33.51 -1.36
N PHE A 21 -0.11 32.95 -0.20
CA PHE A 21 0.79 32.06 0.54
C PHE A 21 1.08 30.77 -0.24
N LYS A 22 0.07 30.18 -0.89
CA LYS A 22 0.28 29.04 -1.80
C LYS A 22 1.16 29.40 -2.98
N GLN A 23 0.99 30.58 -3.58
CA GLN A 23 1.82 31.05 -4.68
C GLN A 23 3.28 31.24 -4.26
N SER A 24 3.53 31.83 -3.09
CA SER A 24 4.91 31.99 -2.58
C SER A 24 5.55 30.63 -2.31
N LEU A 25 4.79 29.69 -1.71
CA LEU A 25 5.29 28.32 -1.49
C LEU A 25 5.60 27.60 -2.80
N ASN A 26 4.74 27.73 -3.82
CA ASN A 26 4.98 27.11 -5.13
C ASN A 26 6.18 27.74 -5.88
N TYR A 27 6.44 29.03 -5.65
CA TYR A 27 7.59 29.74 -6.22
C TYR A 27 8.91 29.31 -5.56
N ASP A 28 8.92 29.25 -4.22
CA ASP A 28 10.12 28.86 -3.45
C ASP A 28 10.39 27.35 -3.53
N PHE A 29 9.34 26.54 -3.70
CA PHE A 29 9.41 25.09 -3.80
C PHE A 29 8.70 24.60 -5.08
N PRO A 30 9.27 24.83 -6.27
CA PRO A 30 8.68 24.37 -7.53
C PRO A 30 8.58 22.83 -7.58
N GLU A 31 9.35 22.10 -6.79
CA GLU A 31 9.19 20.65 -6.58
C GLU A 31 7.83 20.27 -5.96
N ARG A 32 7.19 21.16 -5.20
CA ARG A 32 5.84 20.98 -4.64
C ARG A 32 4.72 21.44 -5.57
N SER A 33 5.06 22.19 -6.62
CA SER A 33 4.11 22.52 -7.69
C SER A 33 3.79 21.30 -8.57
N VAL A 34 4.55 20.20 -8.37
CA VAL A 34 4.12 18.86 -8.74
C VAL A 34 2.99 18.50 -7.79
N ASP A 35 1.77 18.73 -8.27
CA ASP A 35 0.49 18.15 -7.85
C ASP A 35 0.67 17.00 -6.85
N ASP A 36 -0.11 16.96 -5.76
CA ASP A 36 -0.26 15.82 -4.83
C ASP A 36 -0.81 14.54 -5.53
N ARG A 37 -0.62 14.44 -6.85
CA ARG A 37 -0.76 13.22 -7.63
C ARG A 37 0.09 12.15 -6.98
N ARG A 38 -0.58 11.06 -6.65
CA ARG A 38 0.04 9.82 -6.26
C ARG A 38 0.99 9.36 -7.36
N GLU A 39 2.28 9.63 -7.17
CA GLU A 39 3.33 9.07 -8.01
C GLU A 39 3.61 7.62 -7.57
N TRP A 40 3.91 6.78 -8.55
CA TRP A 40 4.32 5.40 -8.29
C TRP A 40 5.84 5.35 -8.14
N SER A 41 6.31 4.61 -7.13
CA SER A 41 7.73 4.26 -7.05
C SER A 41 8.13 3.44 -8.28
N TRP A 42 9.44 3.32 -8.51
CA TRP A 42 9.95 2.48 -9.57
C TRP A 42 9.47 1.02 -9.41
N GLU A 43 9.52 0.50 -8.18
CA GLU A 43 9.05 -0.83 -7.84
C GLU A 43 7.53 -0.98 -8.02
N ASP A 44 6.75 0.04 -7.71
CA ASP A 44 5.29 0.02 -7.94
C ASP A 44 4.97 -0.06 -9.43
N ARG A 45 5.72 0.66 -10.28
CA ARG A 45 5.57 0.58 -11.75
C ARG A 45 5.87 -0.83 -12.25
N GLN A 46 6.98 -1.41 -11.82
CA GLN A 46 7.37 -2.78 -12.20
C GLN A 46 6.35 -3.82 -11.70
N PHE A 47 5.83 -3.65 -10.48
CA PHE A 47 4.77 -4.50 -9.94
C PHE A 47 3.53 -4.45 -10.84
N MET A 48 3.05 -3.25 -11.17
CA MET A 48 1.85 -3.08 -11.99
C MET A 48 2.04 -3.68 -13.39
N GLU A 49 3.20 -3.47 -14.00
CA GLU A 49 3.53 -4.05 -15.31
C GLU A 49 3.51 -5.59 -15.29
N ILE A 50 4.07 -6.22 -14.25
CA ILE A 50 4.04 -7.68 -14.11
C ILE A 50 2.61 -8.18 -13.92
N MET A 51 1.81 -7.52 -13.09
CA MET A 51 0.43 -7.94 -12.81
C MET A 51 -0.44 -7.82 -14.06
N ASP A 52 -0.38 -6.70 -14.76
CA ASP A 52 -1.19 -6.43 -15.95
C ASP A 52 -0.82 -7.35 -17.12
N SER A 53 0.49 -7.61 -17.32
CA SER A 53 0.96 -8.46 -18.43
C SER A 53 0.76 -9.95 -18.19
N SER A 54 0.78 -10.41 -16.92
CA SER A 54 0.76 -11.84 -16.60
C SER A 54 -0.59 -12.39 -16.18
N CYS A 55 -1.57 -11.51 -15.88
CA CYS A 55 -2.90 -11.92 -15.48
C CYS A 55 -3.60 -12.65 -16.63
N LYS A 56 -3.87 -13.94 -16.43
CA LYS A 56 -4.53 -14.79 -17.41
C LYS A 56 -5.52 -15.73 -16.73
N LYS A 57 -6.60 -16.06 -17.44
CA LYS A 57 -7.56 -17.06 -16.99
C LYS A 57 -7.26 -18.38 -17.69
N VAL A 58 -6.89 -19.39 -16.92
CA VAL A 58 -6.55 -20.74 -17.41
C VAL A 58 -7.40 -21.74 -16.64
N ASP A 59 -8.14 -22.59 -17.37
CA ASP A 59 -9.01 -23.61 -16.79
C ASP A 59 -10.00 -23.09 -15.74
N GLY A 60 -10.54 -21.88 -15.96
CA GLY A 60 -11.47 -21.24 -15.03
C GLY A 60 -10.81 -20.56 -13.83
N HIS A 61 -9.50 -20.69 -13.66
CA HIS A 61 -8.72 -20.08 -12.57
C HIS A 61 -7.91 -18.89 -13.08
N TYR A 62 -7.91 -17.81 -12.30
CA TYR A 62 -6.99 -16.69 -12.57
C TYR A 62 -5.59 -17.06 -12.11
N GLN A 63 -4.63 -16.86 -12.99
CA GLN A 63 -3.22 -17.02 -12.74
C GLN A 63 -2.53 -15.69 -12.99
N VAL A 64 -1.54 -15.37 -12.16
CA VAL A 64 -0.72 -14.18 -12.27
C VAL A 64 0.70 -14.56 -11.87
N ASN A 65 1.70 -13.92 -12.48
CA ASN A 65 3.08 -14.13 -12.08
C ASN A 65 3.33 -13.47 -10.71
N LEU A 66 4.28 -14.03 -9.96
CA LEU A 66 4.74 -13.39 -8.74
C LEU A 66 5.53 -12.12 -9.12
N PRO A 67 5.22 -10.96 -8.51
CA PRO A 67 5.94 -9.71 -8.74
C PRO A 67 7.24 -9.72 -7.94
N LEU A 68 8.18 -10.57 -8.37
CA LEU A 68 9.53 -10.62 -7.82
C LEU A 68 10.38 -9.52 -8.45
N ARG A 69 11.30 -8.94 -7.68
CA ARG A 69 12.26 -7.95 -8.17
C ARG A 69 13.18 -8.51 -9.26
N ASP A 70 13.53 -9.79 -9.11
CA ASP A 70 14.31 -10.54 -10.07
C ASP A 70 13.47 -11.74 -10.53
N GLN A 71 13.31 -11.84 -11.86
CA GLN A 71 12.50 -12.88 -12.49
C GLN A 71 13.19 -14.24 -12.52
N ASP A 72 14.53 -14.26 -12.37
CA ASP A 72 15.35 -15.47 -12.39
C ASP A 72 15.56 -16.07 -10.99
N VAL A 73 14.86 -15.56 -9.97
CA VAL A 73 14.96 -16.05 -8.59
C VAL A 73 14.52 -17.51 -8.51
N LYS A 74 15.48 -18.36 -8.16
CA LYS A 74 15.23 -19.78 -7.86
C LYS A 74 14.86 -19.92 -6.39
N LEU A 75 13.58 -20.18 -6.13
CA LEU A 75 13.12 -20.49 -4.78
C LEU A 75 13.71 -21.82 -4.30
N PRO A 76 14.15 -21.91 -3.04
CA PRO A 76 14.64 -23.17 -2.49
C PRO A 76 13.51 -24.21 -2.44
N ASN A 77 13.87 -25.49 -2.61
CA ASN A 77 12.90 -26.57 -2.57
C ASN A 77 12.28 -26.71 -1.16
N ASN A 78 11.03 -26.29 -1.02
CA ASN A 78 10.29 -26.29 0.24
C ASN A 78 9.38 -27.53 0.42
N LYS A 79 9.49 -28.55 -0.43
CA LYS A 79 8.59 -29.72 -0.45
C LYS A 79 8.50 -30.41 0.92
N HIS A 80 9.63 -30.69 1.55
CA HIS A 80 9.65 -31.35 2.86
C HIS A 80 8.91 -30.56 3.94
N MET A 81 9.05 -29.22 3.94
CA MET A 81 8.33 -28.35 4.87
C MET A 81 6.83 -28.34 4.57
N ALA A 82 6.45 -28.31 3.29
CA ALA A 82 5.05 -28.34 2.87
C ALA A 82 4.36 -29.65 3.28
N GLU A 83 5.04 -30.79 3.11
CA GLU A 83 4.55 -32.10 3.55
C GLU A 83 4.37 -32.16 5.07
N LYS A 84 5.38 -31.71 5.83
CA LYS A 84 5.30 -31.67 7.29
C LYS A 84 4.15 -30.80 7.78
N ARG A 85 3.92 -29.64 7.14
CA ARG A 85 2.77 -28.79 7.41
C ARG A 85 1.48 -29.55 7.11
N LEU A 86 1.33 -30.13 5.93
CA LEU A 86 0.11 -30.86 5.54
C LEU A 86 -0.25 -31.96 6.56
N THR A 87 0.73 -32.75 6.98
CA THR A 87 0.51 -33.82 7.99
C THR A 87 0.00 -33.25 9.32
N ASN A 88 0.62 -32.16 9.80
CA ASN A 88 0.20 -31.50 11.04
C ASN A 88 -1.23 -30.94 10.92
N TRP A 89 -1.55 -30.32 9.77
CA TRP A 89 -2.89 -29.79 9.49
C TRP A 89 -3.96 -30.90 9.48
N LYS A 90 -3.68 -32.04 8.85
CA LYS A 90 -4.60 -33.19 8.87
C LYS A 90 -4.91 -33.66 10.29
N GLY A 91 -3.89 -33.75 11.14
CA GLY A 91 -4.06 -34.12 12.55
C GLY A 91 -4.87 -33.09 13.34
N ARG A 92 -4.66 -31.79 13.10
CA ARG A 92 -5.46 -30.74 13.74
C ARG A 92 -6.92 -30.76 13.31
N LEU A 93 -7.17 -30.95 12.01
CA LEU A 93 -8.53 -31.02 11.47
C LEU A 93 -9.28 -32.25 11.98
N SER A 94 -8.63 -33.42 12.09
CA SER A 94 -9.27 -34.61 12.66
C SER A 94 -9.59 -34.43 14.14
N LEU A 95 -8.67 -33.85 14.92
CA LEU A 95 -8.90 -33.52 16.32
C LEU A 95 -10.05 -32.52 16.49
N MET A 96 -10.10 -31.47 15.67
CA MET A 96 -11.21 -30.52 15.68
C MET A 96 -12.55 -31.20 15.37
N LEU A 97 -12.58 -32.13 14.41
CA LEU A 97 -13.79 -32.87 14.05
C LEU A 97 -14.29 -33.73 15.23
N ILE A 98 -13.37 -34.41 15.92
CA ILE A 98 -13.67 -35.24 17.11
C ILE A 98 -14.18 -34.35 18.26
N MET A 99 -13.50 -33.22 18.51
CA MET A 99 -13.90 -32.28 19.56
C MET A 99 -15.29 -31.67 19.28
N LEU A 100 -15.59 -31.32 18.03
CA LEU A 100 -16.91 -30.83 17.61
C LEU A 100 -18.01 -31.88 17.82
N HIS A 101 -17.73 -33.17 17.56
CA HIS A 101 -18.69 -34.24 17.78
C HIS A 101 -18.94 -34.48 19.29
N SER A 102 -17.88 -34.40 20.10
CA SER A 102 -17.93 -34.54 21.56
C SER A 102 -18.67 -33.38 22.25
N TRP A 103 -18.54 -32.15 21.75
CA TRP A 103 -19.26 -30.97 22.26
C TRP A 103 -20.76 -30.92 21.90
N ARG A 104 -21.19 -31.74 20.94
CA ARG A 104 -22.57 -31.76 20.43
C ARG A 104 -23.45 -32.83 21.08
N MET A 105 -22.89 -33.63 21.99
CA MET A 105 -23.54 -34.64 22.83
C MET A 105 -23.54 -34.15 24.28
#